data_AF-A0AAE4NYV2-F1
#
_entry.id   AF-A0AAE4NYV2-F1
#
_cell.length_a   1.000
_cell.length_b   1.000
_cell.length_c   1.000
_cell.angle_alpha   90.00
_cell.angle_beta   90.00
_cell.angle_gamma   90.00
#
_symmetry.space_group_name_H-M   'P 1'
#
loop_
_entity.id
_entity.type
_entity.pdbx_description
1 polymer ?
#
loop_
_entity_poly.entity_id
_entity_poly.type
_entity_poly.pdbx_seq_one_letter_code
_entity_poly.pdbx_strand_id
1 'polypeptide(L)' 'MKLSELKPGQKVILNGILAEYQGIQKVRIPNFGKVEKRVFRTDETGDYLYYNLADGSKTLKSEKIKLL' A
#
# COMPACT_ATOMS: atom_id res chain seq x y z
N MET A 1 -6.12 10.79 -8.25
CA MET A 1 -6.42 9.56 -7.49
C MET A 1 -5.70 9.59 -6.14
N LYS A 2 -6.43 9.28 -5.08
CA LYS A 2 -5.98 9.11 -3.70
C LYS A 2 -5.65 7.65 -3.42
N LEU A 3 -4.84 7.41 -2.39
CA LEU A 3 -4.57 6.06 -1.88
C LEU A 3 -5.86 5.32 -1.50
N SER A 4 -6.86 6.03 -0.97
CA SER A 4 -8.16 5.45 -0.59
C SER A 4 -8.98 4.90 -1.75
N GLU A 5 -8.71 5.35 -2.97
CA GLU A 5 -9.47 4.98 -4.16
C GLU A 5 -8.92 3.73 -4.85
N LEU A 6 -7.77 3.21 -4.40
CA LEU A 6 -7.20 1.97 -4.93
C LEU A 6 -8.08 0.77 -4.58
N LYS A 7 -8.28 -0.12 -5.54
CA LYS A 7 -9.03 -1.36 -5.37
C LYS A 7 -8.06 -2.53 -5.15
N PRO A 8 -8.37 -3.50 -4.26
CA PRO A 8 -7.57 -4.71 -4.14
C PRO A 8 -7.32 -5.38 -5.50
N GLY A 9 -6.10 -5.87 -5.73
CA GLY A 9 -5.66 -6.42 -7.01
C GLY A 9 -5.15 -5.39 -8.01
N GLN A 10 -5.26 -4.08 -7.72
CA GLN A 10 -4.76 -3.04 -8.61
C GLN A 10 -3.23 -2.95 -8.54
N LYS A 11 -2.58 -3.04 -9.70
CA LYS A 11 -1.12 -2.88 -9.83
C LYS A 11 -0.71 -1.41 -9.89
N VAL A 12 0.37 -1.08 -9.21
CA VAL A 12 0.96 0.25 -9.14
C VAL A 12 2.49 0.16 -9.19
N ILE A 13 3.14 1.27 -9.57
CA ILE A 13 4.58 1.44 -9.42
C ILE A 13 4.83 2.29 -8.18
N LEU A 14 5.45 1.70 -7.16
CA LEU A 14 5.84 2.31 -5.89
C LEU A 14 7.35 2.56 -5.89
N ASN A 15 7.78 3.83 -5.96
CA ASN A 15 9.21 4.18 -6.01
C ASN A 15 10.01 3.43 -7.09
N GLY A 16 9.39 3.15 -8.24
CA GLY A 16 10.00 2.40 -9.33
C GLY A 16 9.82 0.88 -9.28
N ILE A 17 9.24 0.34 -8.20
CA ILE A 17 9.02 -1.09 -7.99
C ILE A 17 7.55 -1.42 -8.32
N LEU A 18 7.33 -2.49 -9.09
CA LEU A 18 6.00 -3.01 -9.36
C LEU A 18 5.40 -3.64 -8.10
N ALA A 19 4.18 -3.26 -7.76
CA ALA A 19 3.50 -3.77 -6.58
C ALA A 19 1.99 -3.83 -6.79
N GLU A 20 1.35 -4.76 -6.09
CA GLU A 20 -0.10 -4.94 -6.08
C GLU A 20 -0.69 -4.46 -4.77
N TYR A 21 -1.74 -3.64 -4.84
CA TYR A 21 -2.49 -3.25 -3.66
C TYR A 21 -3.35 -4.42 -3.14
N GLN A 22 -3.09 -4.83 -1.91
CA GLN A 22 -3.72 -5.98 -1.26
C GLN A 22 -4.92 -5.60 -0.36
N GLY A 23 -5.30 -4.31 -0.34
CA GLY A 23 -6.37 -3.81 0.52
C GLY A 23 -5.91 -3.38 1.91
N ILE A 24 -6.89 -3.19 2.80
CA ILE A 24 -6.64 -2.96 4.23
C ILE A 24 -6.58 -4.32 4.92
N GLN A 25 -5.51 -4.60 5.64
CA GLN A 25 -5.32 -5.85 6.37
C GLN A 25 -4.88 -5.60 7.81
N LYS A 26 -5.24 -6.54 8.70
CA LYS A 26 -4.72 -6.58 10.08
C LYS A 26 -3.34 -7.21 10.07
N VAL A 27 -2.32 -6.42 10.35
CA VAL A 27 -0.92 -6.85 10.39
C VAL A 27 -0.39 -6.80 11.82
N ARG A 28 0.46 -7.76 12.18
CA ARG A 28 1.12 -7.80 13.49
C ARG A 28 2.39 -6.97 13.43
N ILE A 29 2.41 -5.83 14.10
CA ILE A 29 3.59 -4.98 14.25
C ILE A 29 4.23 -5.28 15.62
N PRO A 30 5.54 -5.58 15.69
CA PRO A 30 6.25 -5.74 16.96
C PRO A 30 6.00 -4.53 17.88
N ASN A 31 5.78 -4.77 19.18
CA ASN A 31 5.52 -3.74 20.21
C ASN A 31 4.20 -2.94 20.09
N PHE A 32 3.45 -3.06 18.99
CA PHE A 32 2.15 -2.38 18.80
C PHE A 32 0.96 -3.35 18.72
N GLY A 33 1.20 -4.65 18.54
CA GLY A 33 0.15 -5.65 18.42
C GLY A 33 -0.44 -5.74 17.01
N LYS A 34 -1.72 -6.06 16.89
CA LYS A 34 -2.42 -6.15 15.60
C LYS A 34 -3.02 -4.79 15.25
N VAL A 35 -2.64 -4.22 14.11
CA VAL A 35 -3.14 -2.93 13.62
C VAL A 35 -3.57 -3.04 12.16
N GLU A 36 -4.51 -2.21 11.75
CA GLU A 36 -4.95 -2.14 10.35
C GLU A 36 -4.03 -1.23 9.54
N LYS A 37 -3.57 -1.73 8.39
CA LYS A 37 -2.70 -1.02 7.45
C LYS A 37 -3.21 -1.20 6.03
N ARG A 38 -2.92 -0.21 5.18
CA ARG A 38 -2.96 -0.41 3.73
C ARG A 38 -1.74 -1.22 3.32
N VAL A 39 -1.98 -2.33 2.65
CA VAL A 39 -0.93 -3.29 2.31
C VAL A 39 -0.70 -3.29 0.81
N PHE A 40 0.56 -3.24 0.43
CA PHE A 40 1.03 -3.50 -0.92
C PHE A 40 1.99 -4.68 -0.88
N ARG A 41 1.98 -5.51 -1.90
CA ARG A 41 2.93 -6.61 -2.09
C ARG A 41 3.77 -6.32 -3.32
N THR A 42 5.09 -6.34 -3.20
CA THR A 42 5.98 -6.14 -4.35
C THR A 42 5.99 -7.39 -5.22
N ASP A 43 5.95 -7.22 -6.54
CA ASP A 43 5.96 -8.35 -7.48
C ASP A 43 7.35 -9.00 -7.55
N GLU A 44 8.43 -8.21 -7.38
CA GLU A 44 9.81 -8.70 -7.52
C GLU A 44 10.28 -9.53 -6.32
N THR A 45 10.11 -9.03 -5.10
CA THR A 45 10.63 -9.67 -3.88
C THR A 45 9.55 -10.39 -3.07
N GLY A 46 8.27 -10.10 -3.35
CA GLY A 46 7.16 -10.58 -2.52
C GLY A 46 7.05 -9.89 -1.17
N ASP A 47 7.83 -8.83 -0.93
CA ASP A 47 7.83 -8.05 0.30
C ASP A 47 6.53 -7.26 0.46
N TYR A 48 6.19 -6.99 1.72
CA TYR A 48 5.02 -6.19 2.07
C TYR A 48 5.42 -4.77 2.46
N LEU A 49 4.76 -3.79 1.84
CA LEU A 49 4.85 -2.38 2.17
C LEU A 49 3.56 -1.94 2.86
N TYR A 50 3.70 -1.17 3.94
CA TYR A 50 2.59 -0.79 4.81
C TYR A 50 2.43 0.73 4.88
N TYR A 51 1.21 1.20 4.62
CA TYR A 51 0.80 2.59 4.82
C TYR A 51 -0.25 2.69 5.93
N ASN A 52 -0.30 3.83 6.63
CA ASN A 52 -1.34 4.04 7.63
C ASN A 52 -2.69 4.28 6.96
N LEU A 53 -3.77 4.00 7.68
CA LEU A 53 -5.12 4.31 7.18
C LEU A 53 -5.30 5.81 6.92
N ALA A 54 -4.72 6.66 7.78
CA ALA A 54 -4.75 8.11 7.66
C ALA A 54 -4.11 8.64 6.36
N ASP A 55 -3.13 7.89 5.81
CA ASP A 55 -2.51 8.22 4.52
C ASP A 55 -3.47 8.06 3.34
N GLY A 56 -4.66 7.46 3.54
CA GLY A 56 -5.67 7.29 2.50
C GLY A 56 -6.11 8.59 1.82
N SER A 57 -6.01 9.73 2.51
CA SER A 57 -6.32 11.05 1.95
C SER A 57 -5.25 11.58 0.98
N LYS A 58 -4.02 11.06 1.07
CA LYS A 58 -2.90 11.47 0.23
C LYS A 58 -3.10 11.00 -1.21
N THR A 59 -2.54 11.75 -2.14
CA THR A 59 -2.60 11.44 -3.56
C THR A 59 -1.55 10.40 -3.93
N LEU A 60 -1.81 9.59 -4.96
CA LEU A 60 -0.79 8.68 -5.50
C LEU A 60 0.47 9.47 -5.91
N LYS A 61 0.29 10.63 -6.53
CA LYS A 61 1.39 11.51 -6.96
C LYS A 61 2.27 11.99 -5.79
N SER A 62 1.67 12.39 -4.66
CA SER A 62 2.43 12.84 -3.49
C SER A 62 3.27 11.73 -2.88
N GLU A 63 2.77 10.49 -2.91
CA GLU A 63 3.49 9.31 -2.43
C GLU A 63 4.39 8.67 -3.50
N LYS A 64 4.61 9.36 -4.64
CA LYS A 64 5.42 8.88 -5.78
C LYS A 64 4.94 7.52 -6.33
N ILE A 65 3.63 7.28 -6.27
CA ILE A 65 2.95 6.10 -6.78
C ILE A 65 2.40 6.42 -8.18
N LYS A 66 2.66 5.54 -9.15
CA LYS A 66 2.06 5.61 -10.49
C LYS A 66 1.12 4.43 -10.68
N LEU A 67 0.02 4.66 -11.38
CA LEU A 67 -0.82 3.57 -11.89
C LEU A 67 -0.12 2.93 -13.09
N LEU A 68 -0.32 1.63 -13.28
CA LEU A 68 -0.08 0.97 -14.56
C LEU A 68 -1.28 1.07 -15.48
#